data_AF-A0A8H7BYZ1-F1
#
_entry.id   AF-A0A8H7BYZ1-F1
#
_cell.length_a   1.000
_cell.length_b   1.000
_cell.length_c   1.000
_cell.angle_alpha   90.00
_cell.angle_beta   90.00
_cell.angle_gamma   90.00
#
_symmetry.space_group_name_H-M   'P 1'
#
loop_
_entity.id
_entity.type
_entity.pdbx_description
1 polymer ?
#
loop_
_entity_poly.entity_id
_entity_poly.type
_entity_poly.pdbx_seq_one_letter_code
_entity_poly.pdbx_strand_id
1 'polypeptide(L)'
;MAPYVESDPAISIHSEAFKWEEVHHYVSTNQIKKIHRSQSVQKVYNQWMKDTLDKYGSIETYLLKEKLHFPTDAFSIDRPPVILLPNDFPYAVEPGINHLLMWSQTPLNQEYIEEILLSRFGMAYEWVYWVNPVEIQSVRRLPHVHVFLRRRLSRE
;
A
#
# COMPACT_ATOMS: atom_id res chain seq x y z
N MET A 1 37.68 -34.65 23.67
CA MET A 1 37.32 -34.14 22.33
C MET A 1 35.81 -34.07 22.28
N ALA A 2 35.25 -32.85 22.37
CA ALA A 2 33.81 -32.61 22.27
C ALA A 2 33.45 -32.42 20.79
N PRO A 3 32.25 -32.84 20.34
CA PRO A 3 31.87 -32.70 18.96
C PRO A 3 31.74 -31.22 18.59
N TYR A 4 32.38 -30.88 17.48
CA TYR A 4 32.30 -29.61 16.79
C TYR A 4 30.84 -29.33 16.43
N VAL A 5 30.26 -28.28 17.04
CA VAL A 5 28.98 -27.72 16.59
C VAL A 5 29.33 -26.80 15.42
N GLU A 6 28.97 -27.20 14.20
CA GLU A 6 28.95 -26.29 13.07
C GLU A 6 28.01 -25.13 13.43
N SER A 7 28.59 -23.96 13.68
CA SER A 7 27.85 -22.71 13.68
C SER A 7 27.37 -22.49 12.24
N ASP A 8 26.09 -22.73 12.02
CA ASP A 8 25.39 -22.53 10.76
C ASP A 8 25.61 -21.06 10.29
N PRO A 9 26.34 -20.83 9.20
CA PRO A 9 26.63 -19.49 8.74
C PRO A 9 25.40 -18.94 8.03
N ALA A 10 24.77 -17.95 8.67
CA ALA A 10 23.66 -17.14 8.18
C ALA A 10 22.24 -17.69 8.43
N ILE A 11 21.81 -17.62 9.70
CA ILE A 11 20.56 -16.88 9.95
C ILE A 11 20.87 -15.43 9.59
N SER A 12 20.80 -15.11 8.30
CA SER A 12 20.67 -13.74 7.86
C SER A 12 19.43 -13.23 8.58
N ILE A 13 19.62 -12.28 9.50
CA ILE A 13 18.53 -11.50 10.06
C ILE A 13 17.94 -10.77 8.85
N HIS A 14 17.00 -11.43 8.16
CA HIS A 14 16.38 -10.87 6.98
C HIS A 14 15.79 -9.56 7.43
N SER A 15 16.23 -8.47 6.79
CA SER A 15 15.54 -7.20 6.81
C SER A 15 14.04 -7.49 6.74
N GLU A 16 13.27 -7.13 7.78
CA GLU A 16 11.80 -7.27 7.75
C GLU A 16 11.20 -6.40 6.62
N ALA A 17 11.99 -5.50 6.02
CA ALA A 17 11.62 -4.58 4.98
C ALA A 17 12.05 -5.05 3.58
N PHE A 18 11.11 -5.01 2.63
CA PHE A 18 11.34 -5.25 1.20
C PHE A 18 12.01 -4.04 0.54
N LYS A 19 13.04 -4.29 -0.28
CA LYS A 19 13.71 -3.25 -1.07
C LYS A 19 12.85 -2.82 -2.25
N TRP A 20 13.11 -1.64 -2.80
CA TRP A 20 12.38 -1.14 -3.96
C TRP A 20 12.37 -2.11 -5.14
N GLU A 21 13.51 -2.70 -5.47
CA GLU A 21 13.63 -3.60 -6.62
C GLU A 21 12.79 -4.87 -6.42
N GLU A 22 12.69 -5.37 -5.20
CA GLU A 22 11.82 -6.50 -4.83
C GLU A 22 10.34 -6.10 -4.91
N VAL A 23 10.00 -4.95 -4.33
CA VAL A 23 8.65 -4.38 -4.36
C VAL A 23 8.19 -4.21 -5.80
N HIS A 24 9.00 -3.56 -6.63
CA HIS A 24 8.72 -3.34 -8.04
C HIS A 24 8.58 -4.67 -8.78
N HIS A 25 9.49 -5.62 -8.56
CA HIS A 25 9.41 -6.95 -9.17
C HIS A 25 8.09 -7.66 -8.82
N TYR A 26 7.72 -7.72 -7.54
CA TYR A 26 6.51 -8.42 -7.11
C TYR A 26 5.23 -7.74 -7.58
N VAL A 27 5.18 -6.42 -7.64
CA VAL A 27 4.02 -5.71 -8.18
C VAL A 27 3.92 -5.93 -9.70
N SER A 28 5.00 -5.70 -10.45
CA SER A 28 4.99 -5.84 -11.92
C SER A 28 4.75 -7.27 -12.42
N THR A 29 4.99 -8.28 -11.57
CA THR A 29 4.74 -9.70 -11.89
C THR A 29 3.46 -10.25 -11.24
N ASN A 30 2.60 -9.39 -10.70
CA ASN A 30 1.34 -9.76 -10.05
C ASN A 30 1.51 -10.75 -8.88
N GLN A 31 2.61 -10.63 -8.13
CA GLN A 31 2.95 -11.45 -6.97
C GLN A 31 2.81 -10.68 -5.65
N ILE A 32 1.88 -9.72 -5.59
CA ILE A 32 1.74 -8.81 -4.43
C ILE A 32 1.58 -9.52 -3.09
N LYS A 33 1.01 -10.74 -3.07
CA LYS A 33 0.84 -11.56 -1.87
C LYS A 33 2.17 -11.89 -1.15
N LYS A 34 3.32 -11.69 -1.81
CA LYS A 34 4.64 -11.84 -1.22
C LYS A 34 5.05 -10.65 -0.35
N ILE A 35 4.54 -9.45 -0.63
CA ILE A 35 4.81 -8.27 0.18
C ILE A 35 3.80 -8.22 1.33
N HIS A 36 4.30 -8.03 2.55
CA HIS A 36 3.48 -8.06 3.74
C HIS A 36 3.86 -6.95 4.74
N ARG A 37 3.04 -6.79 5.77
CA ARG A 37 3.36 -5.97 6.93
C ARG A 37 4.38 -6.67 7.81
N SER A 38 5.10 -5.91 8.64
CA SER A 38 5.87 -6.51 9.73
C SER A 38 4.91 -7.13 10.75
N GLN A 39 5.41 -8.02 11.59
CA GLN A 39 4.57 -8.66 12.61
C GLN A 39 3.98 -7.64 13.60
N SER A 40 4.73 -6.59 13.93
CA SER A 40 4.27 -5.52 14.83
C SER A 40 3.12 -4.73 14.21
N VAL A 41 3.26 -4.26 12.97
CA VAL A 41 2.20 -3.52 12.28
C VAL A 41 0.98 -4.42 12.02
N GLN A 42 1.18 -5.70 11.70
CA GLN A 42 0.09 -6.65 11.51
C GLN A 42 -0.74 -6.84 12.80
N LYS A 43 -0.10 -6.86 13.98
CA LYS A 43 -0.81 -6.93 15.27
C LYS A 43 -1.67 -5.69 15.51
N VAL A 44 -1.13 -4.50 15.26
CA VAL A 44 -1.88 -3.23 15.41
C VAL A 44 -3.05 -3.19 14.42
N TYR A 45 -2.81 -3.56 13.16
CA TYR A 45 -3.86 -3.66 12.14
C TYR A 45 -4.99 -4.60 12.56
N ASN A 46 -4.66 -5.81 13.05
CA ASN A 46 -5.65 -6.78 13.48
C ASN A 46 -6.50 -6.26 14.65
N GLN A 47 -5.90 -5.57 15.61
CA GLN A 47 -6.64 -4.98 16.73
C GLN A 47 -7.54 -3.84 16.24
N TRP A 48 -6.99 -2.92 15.43
CA TRP A 48 -7.74 -1.81 14.86
C TRP A 48 -8.93 -2.29 14.01
N MET A 49 -8.76 -3.36 13.24
CA MET A 49 -9.86 -3.97 12.47
C MET A 49 -11.00 -4.40 13.36
N LYS A 50 -10.71 -5.09 14.48
CA LYS A 50 -11.74 -5.52 15.44
C LYS A 50 -12.48 -4.33 16.03
N ASP A 51 -11.73 -3.37 16.58
CA ASP A 51 -12.30 -2.19 17.25
C ASP A 51 -13.14 -1.34 16.28
N THR A 52 -12.70 -1.23 15.03
CA THR A 52 -13.41 -0.46 13.99
C THR A 52 -14.68 -1.17 13.56
N LEU A 53 -14.65 -2.49 13.38
CA LEU A 53 -15.84 -3.29 13.07
C LEU A 53 -16.86 -3.22 14.20
N ASP A 54 -16.43 -3.32 15.46
CA ASP A 54 -17.30 -3.23 16.63
C ASP A 54 -17.98 -1.85 16.73
N LYS A 55 -17.26 -0.77 16.41
CA LYS A 55 -17.78 0.60 16.51
C LYS A 55 -18.60 1.06 15.30
N TYR A 56 -18.21 0.69 14.08
CA TYR A 56 -18.78 1.24 12.84
C TYR A 56 -19.57 0.22 12.01
N GLY A 57 -19.52 -1.07 12.36
CA GLY A 57 -20.16 -2.17 11.64
C GLY A 57 -19.47 -2.57 10.33
N SER A 58 -18.75 -1.66 9.69
CA SER A 58 -17.89 -1.96 8.53
C SER A 58 -16.72 -0.97 8.43
N ILE A 59 -15.65 -1.39 7.75
CA ILE A 59 -14.50 -0.51 7.48
C ILE A 59 -14.89 0.59 6.48
N GLU A 60 -15.74 0.28 5.51
CA GLU A 60 -16.30 1.24 4.55
C GLU A 60 -17.02 2.40 5.26
N THR A 61 -17.89 2.09 6.23
CA THR A 61 -18.62 3.10 7.01
C THR A 61 -17.64 4.00 7.75
N TYR A 62 -16.63 3.43 8.39
CA TYR A 62 -15.57 4.20 9.05
C TYR A 62 -14.86 5.13 8.07
N LEU A 63 -14.41 4.59 6.93
CA LEU A 63 -13.66 5.36 5.95
C LEU A 63 -14.46 6.54 5.42
N LEU A 64 -15.71 6.33 4.99
CA LEU A 64 -16.57 7.40 4.46
C LEU A 64 -16.93 8.44 5.51
N LYS A 65 -17.08 8.03 6.77
CA LYS A 65 -17.45 8.94 7.87
C LYS A 65 -16.27 9.76 8.37
N GLU A 66 -15.09 9.16 8.48
CA GLU A 66 -13.97 9.74 9.22
C GLU A 66 -12.81 10.21 8.32
N LYS A 67 -12.65 9.65 7.11
CA LYS A 67 -11.45 9.89 6.27
C LYS A 67 -11.73 10.34 4.84
N LEU A 68 -12.76 9.80 4.20
CA LEU A 68 -13.00 9.91 2.76
C LEU A 68 -14.20 10.82 2.46
N HIS A 69 -14.03 12.12 2.75
CA HIS A 69 -15.04 13.14 2.47
C HIS A 69 -14.93 13.61 1.02
N PHE A 70 -15.47 12.83 0.09
CA PHE A 70 -15.51 13.22 -1.32
C PHE A 70 -16.43 14.42 -1.55
N PRO A 71 -16.09 15.32 -2.50
CA PRO A 71 -17.00 16.40 -2.89
C PRO A 71 -18.29 15.82 -3.47
N THR A 72 -19.44 16.29 -2.97
CA THR A 72 -20.77 15.78 -3.35
C THR A 72 -21.17 16.15 -4.76
N ASP A 73 -20.64 17.25 -5.28
CA ASP A 73 -21.12 17.87 -6.52
C ASP A 73 -20.20 17.58 -7.72
N ALA A 74 -19.09 16.86 -7.50
CA ALA A 74 -18.12 16.53 -8.52
C ALA A 74 -18.22 15.04 -8.89
N PHE A 75 -19.21 14.68 -9.70
CA PHE A 75 -19.28 13.34 -10.27
C PHE A 75 -18.77 13.35 -11.71
N SER A 76 -17.73 12.56 -11.96
CA SER A 76 -17.20 12.29 -13.30
C SER A 76 -16.82 10.82 -13.36
N ILE A 77 -17.35 10.10 -14.35
CA ILE A 77 -17.07 8.67 -14.50
C ILE A 77 -15.62 8.46 -14.94
N ASP A 78 -15.15 9.30 -15.88
CA ASP A 78 -13.82 9.16 -16.47
C ASP A 78 -12.72 9.77 -15.59
N ARG A 79 -13.06 10.79 -14.81
CA ARG A 79 -12.14 11.53 -13.94
C ARG A 79 -12.78 11.79 -12.57
N PRO A 80 -13.11 10.73 -11.80
CA PRO A 80 -13.76 10.88 -10.51
C PRO A 80 -12.84 11.61 -9.52
N PRO A 81 -13.40 12.27 -8.48
CA PRO A 81 -12.60 12.80 -7.40
C PRO A 81 -11.75 11.72 -6.74
N VAL A 82 -10.49 12.05 -6.48
CA VAL A 82 -9.53 11.16 -5.84
C VAL A 82 -9.06 11.76 -4.52
N ILE A 83 -8.99 10.91 -3.50
CA ILE A 83 -8.39 11.24 -2.20
C ILE A 83 -7.14 10.37 -2.03
N LEU A 84 -5.97 11.00 -1.95
CA LEU A 84 -4.68 10.32 -1.78
C LEU A 84 -4.21 10.46 -0.34
N LEU A 85 -4.03 9.34 0.36
CA LEU A 85 -3.62 9.29 1.77
C LEU A 85 -2.48 8.30 1.99
N PRO A 86 -1.60 8.50 2.99
CA PRO A 86 -0.74 7.44 3.49
C PRO A 86 -1.56 6.24 3.97
N ASN A 87 -1.05 5.02 3.78
CA ASN A 87 -1.61 3.83 4.37
C ASN A 87 -1.31 3.82 5.88
N ASP A 88 -2.34 3.81 6.72
CA ASP A 88 -2.17 3.82 8.19
C ASP A 88 -1.42 2.58 8.70
N PHE A 89 -1.50 1.48 7.94
CA PHE A 89 -0.86 0.21 8.23
C PHE A 89 -0.01 -0.21 7.04
N PRO A 90 1.12 0.46 6.80
CA PRO A 90 1.93 0.24 5.61
C PRO A 90 2.57 -1.15 5.62
N TYR A 91 2.87 -1.65 4.44
CA TYR A 91 3.69 -2.86 4.27
C TYR A 91 5.13 -2.56 4.67
N ALA A 92 5.87 -3.60 5.07
CA ALA A 92 7.24 -3.45 5.54
C ALA A 92 8.16 -3.22 4.34
N VAL A 93 8.42 -1.96 4.00
CA VAL A 93 9.31 -1.57 2.90
C VAL A 93 10.46 -0.74 3.44
N GLU A 94 11.57 -0.68 2.69
CA GLU A 94 12.75 0.04 3.14
C GLU A 94 12.48 1.56 3.34
N PRO A 95 13.26 2.23 4.20
CA PRO A 95 13.14 3.67 4.39
C PRO A 95 13.22 4.45 3.07
N GLY A 96 12.34 5.44 2.91
CA GLY A 96 12.25 6.25 1.69
C GLY A 96 11.19 5.77 0.69
N ILE A 97 10.67 4.55 0.84
CA ILE A 97 9.47 4.09 0.11
C ILE A 97 8.22 4.44 0.91
N ASN A 98 7.33 5.24 0.32
CA ASN A 98 6.03 5.57 0.88
C ASN A 98 4.98 4.60 0.35
N HIS A 99 4.06 4.15 1.22
CA HIS A 99 2.89 3.36 0.84
C HIS A 99 1.65 4.24 0.95
N LEU A 100 1.09 4.63 -0.19
CA LEU A 100 -0.11 5.46 -0.30
C LEU A 100 -1.31 4.63 -0.75
N LEU A 101 -2.50 5.14 -0.45
CA LEU A 101 -3.79 4.67 -0.93
C LEU A 101 -4.47 5.79 -1.71
N MET A 102 -4.77 5.52 -2.97
CA MET A 102 -5.52 6.39 -3.86
C MET A 102 -6.96 5.92 -3.90
N TRP A 103 -7.86 6.63 -3.21
CA TRP A 103 -9.27 6.29 -3.06
C TRP A 103 -10.13 7.02 -4.06
N SER A 104 -11.18 6.36 -4.55
CA SER A 104 -12.17 6.93 -5.46
C SER A 104 -13.55 6.30 -5.25
N GLN A 105 -14.58 6.95 -5.79
CA GLN A 105 -15.95 6.41 -5.77
C GLN A 105 -16.21 5.39 -6.89
N THR A 106 -15.43 5.45 -7.98
CA THR A 106 -15.46 4.52 -9.12
C THR A 106 -14.05 4.01 -9.43
N PRO A 107 -13.88 2.81 -10.01
CA PRO A 107 -12.56 2.30 -10.38
C PRO A 107 -11.79 3.27 -11.29
N LEU A 108 -10.51 3.47 -11.02
CA LEU A 108 -9.64 4.34 -11.81
C LEU A 108 -8.99 3.55 -12.95
N ASN A 109 -8.91 4.15 -14.13
CA ASN A 109 -8.13 3.62 -15.24
C ASN A 109 -6.63 3.96 -15.06
N GLN A 110 -5.77 3.18 -15.72
CA GLN A 110 -4.31 3.32 -15.62
C GLN A 110 -3.81 4.72 -16.02
N GLU A 111 -4.27 5.24 -17.16
CA GLU A 111 -3.83 6.54 -17.69
C GLU A 111 -4.10 7.67 -16.68
N TYR A 112 -5.25 7.65 -16.02
CA TYR A 112 -5.62 8.66 -15.04
C TYR A 112 -4.85 8.54 -13.73
N ILE A 113 -4.56 7.31 -13.26
CA ILE A 113 -3.69 7.08 -12.10
C ILE A 113 -2.31 7.68 -12.37
N GLU A 114 -1.71 7.39 -13.52
CA GLU A 114 -0.40 7.89 -13.92
C GLU A 114 -0.37 9.41 -14.07
N GLU A 115 -1.42 10.01 -14.65
CA GLU A 115 -1.59 11.47 -14.73
C GLU A 115 -1.60 12.12 -13.34
N ILE A 116 -2.37 11.56 -12.39
CA ILE A 116 -2.42 12.06 -11.00
C ILE A 116 -1.06 11.97 -10.33
N LEU A 117 -0.38 10.82 -10.44
CA LEU A 117 0.93 10.61 -9.81
C LEU A 117 1.99 11.55 -10.38
N LEU A 118 2.03 11.69 -11.71
CA LEU A 118 2.93 12.61 -12.39
C LEU A 118 2.65 14.07 -12.01
N SER A 119 1.38 14.48 -12.01
CA SER A 119 0.98 15.84 -11.65
C SER A 119 1.31 16.18 -10.18
N ARG A 120 1.09 15.23 -9.27
CA ARG A 120 1.26 15.45 -7.83
C ARG A 120 2.72 15.42 -7.36
N PHE A 121 3.53 14.52 -7.92
CA PHE A 121 4.89 14.25 -7.45
C PHE A 121 5.99 14.66 -8.44
N GLY A 122 5.66 14.72 -9.74
CA GLY A 122 6.60 15.05 -10.80
C GLY A 122 7.58 13.94 -11.13
N MET A 123 8.42 14.19 -12.14
CA MET A 123 9.36 13.21 -12.69
C MET A 123 10.50 12.84 -11.74
N ALA A 124 10.70 13.60 -10.66
CA ALA A 124 11.70 13.31 -9.62
C ALA A 124 11.36 12.08 -8.79
N TYR A 125 10.14 11.54 -8.91
CA TYR A 125 9.69 10.34 -8.22
C TYR A 125 9.50 9.17 -9.19
N GLU A 126 9.64 7.97 -8.64
CA GLU A 126 9.25 6.72 -9.27
C GLU A 126 8.19 6.02 -8.42
N TRP A 127 7.28 5.30 -9.09
CA TRP A 127 6.16 4.63 -8.47
C TRP A 127 5.94 3.25 -9.08
N VAL A 128 5.33 2.39 -8.28
CA VAL A 128 4.68 1.16 -8.74
C VAL A 128 3.36 1.04 -7.98
N TYR A 129 2.30 0.60 -8.65
CA TYR A 129 0.96 0.57 -8.04
C TYR A 129 0.19 -0.69 -8.44
N TRP A 130 -0.81 -1.03 -7.64
CA TRP A 130 -1.67 -2.18 -7.87
C TRP A 130 -3.03 -2.00 -7.21
N VAL A 131 -3.98 -2.84 -7.63
CA VAL A 131 -5.22 -3.08 -6.89
C VAL A 131 -5.09 -4.46 -6.26
N ASN A 132 -5.38 -4.59 -4.98
CA ASN A 132 -5.33 -5.89 -4.31
C ASN A 132 -6.28 -6.88 -5.01
N PRO A 133 -5.88 -8.15 -5.23
CA PRO A 133 -6.80 -9.21 -5.64
C PRO A 133 -7.98 -9.33 -4.67
N VAL A 134 -9.15 -9.70 -5.20
CA VAL A 134 -10.42 -9.75 -4.44
C VAL A 134 -10.29 -10.59 -3.16
N GLU A 135 -9.49 -11.65 -3.21
CA GLU A 135 -9.27 -12.56 -2.07
C GLU A 135 -8.58 -11.88 -0.87
N ILE A 136 -7.82 -10.80 -1.07
CA ILE A 136 -7.05 -10.13 -0.01
C ILE A 136 -7.51 -8.68 0.25
N GLN A 137 -8.54 -8.21 -0.47
CA GLN A 137 -9.14 -6.91 -0.22
C GLN A 137 -9.90 -6.90 1.11
N SER A 138 -9.52 -5.97 1.98
CA SER A 138 -10.23 -5.73 3.25
C SER A 138 -11.43 -4.78 3.09
N VAL A 139 -11.44 -3.97 2.02
CA VAL A 139 -12.50 -3.03 1.67
C VAL A 139 -12.89 -3.32 0.23
N ARG A 140 -14.12 -3.78 -0.01
CA ARG A 140 -14.53 -4.29 -1.35
C ARG A 140 -15.37 -3.30 -2.13
N ARG A 141 -16.13 -2.45 -1.43
CA ARG A 141 -17.10 -1.54 -2.06
C ARG A 141 -16.54 -0.17 -2.38
N LEU A 142 -15.37 0.17 -1.85
CA LEU A 142 -14.67 1.42 -2.13
C LEU A 142 -13.41 1.13 -2.95
N PRO A 143 -13.42 1.41 -4.25
CA PRO A 143 -12.25 1.27 -5.11
C PRO A 143 -11.06 2.04 -4.55
N HIS A 144 -9.90 1.37 -4.53
CA HIS A 144 -8.65 2.01 -4.16
C HIS A 144 -7.46 1.34 -4.82
N VAL A 145 -6.46 2.15 -5.13
CA VAL A 145 -5.18 1.73 -5.68
C VAL A 145 -4.13 1.91 -4.60
N HIS A 146 -3.33 0.88 -4.38
CA HIS A 146 -2.14 0.97 -3.55
C HIS A 146 -0.98 1.49 -4.39
N VAL A 147 -0.21 2.42 -3.85
CA VAL A 147 0.94 3.01 -4.54
C VAL A 147 2.16 2.93 -3.64
N PHE A 148 3.22 2.29 -4.11
CA PHE A 148 4.55 2.51 -3.58
C PHE A 148 5.24 3.62 -4.35
N LEU A 149 5.82 4.57 -3.63
CA LEU A 149 6.38 5.80 -4.18
C LEU A 149 7.70 6.13 -3.48
N ARG A 150 8.78 6.34 -4.24
CA ARG A 150 10.05 6.88 -3.72
C ARG A 150 10.60 7.97 -4.62
N ARG A 151 11.48 8.82 -4.07
CA ARG A 151 12.25 9.76 -4.89
C ARG A 151 13.27 8.96 -5.70
N ARG A 152 13.42 9.29 -6.99
CA ARG A 152 14.45 8.69 -7.82
C ARG A 152 15.81 9.01 -7.22
N LEU A 153 16.68 8.01 -7.18
CA LEU A 153 18.09 8.26 -6.91
C LEU A 153 18.62 9.14 -8.04
N SER A 154 19.10 10.34 -7.69
CA SER A 154 19.82 11.18 -8.64
C SER A 154 21.04 10.38 -9.09
N ARG A 155 21.11 10.11 -10.41
CA ARG A 155 22.38 9.69 -11.00
C ARG A 155 23.27 10.92 -10.95
N GLU A 156 24.29 10.89 -10.11
CA GLU A 156 25.42 11.84 -10.20
C GLU A 156 26.08 11.74 -11.57
#